data_AF-W4RQA8-F1
#
_entry.id   AF-W4RQA8-F1
#
_cell.length_a   1.000
_cell.length_b   1.000
_cell.length_c   1.000
_cell.angle_alpha   90.00
_cell.angle_beta   90.00
_cell.angle_gamma   90.00
#
_symmetry.space_group_name_H-M   'P 1'
#
loop_
_entity.id
_entity.type
_entity.pdbx_description
1 polymer ?
#
loop_
_entity_poly.entity_id
_entity_poly.type
_entity_poly.pdbx_seq_one_letter_code
_entity_poly.pdbx_strand_id
1 'polypeptide(L)' 'MRAETAKKYPEIVKALNKLAGKITDDQMRKMNYQVNVEGESAEETAREYLRESGLLK' A
#
# COMPACT_ATOMS: atom_id res chain seq x y z
N MET A 1 1.41 1.93 -13.78
CA MET A 1 1.03 3.33 -14.13
C MET A 1 1.41 3.59 -15.57
N ARG A 2 0.56 4.28 -16.36
CA ARG A 2 0.90 4.67 -17.74
C ARG A 2 2.03 5.69 -17.76
N ALA A 3 2.92 5.62 -18.75
CA ALA A 3 4.10 6.49 -18.84
C ALA A 3 3.74 7.99 -18.92
N GLU A 4 2.67 8.33 -19.64
CA GLU A 4 2.16 9.70 -19.75
C GLU A 4 1.75 10.27 -18.38
N THR A 5 1.02 9.50 -17.58
CA THR A 5 0.62 9.87 -16.22
C THR A 5 1.83 10.05 -15.31
N ALA A 6 2.81 9.14 -15.39
CA ALA A 6 4.02 9.23 -14.58
C ALA A 6 4.87 10.47 -14.90
N LYS A 7 4.93 10.86 -16.19
CA LYS A 7 5.61 12.08 -16.64
C LYS A 7 4.87 13.35 -16.19
N LYS A 8 3.54 13.33 -16.23
CA LYS A 8 2.69 14.47 -15.85
C LYS A 8 2.66 14.70 -14.33
N TYR A 9 2.75 13.63 -13.54
CA TYR A 9 2.62 13.64 -12.09
C TYR A 9 3.78 12.87 -11.40
N PRO A 10 5.02 13.39 -11.47
CA PRO A 10 6.18 12.72 -10.87
C PRO A 10 6.09 12.56 -9.35
N GLU A 11 5.29 13.38 -8.66
CA GLU A 11 5.01 13.27 -7.23
C GLU A 11 4.26 11.98 -6.87
N ILE A 12 3.40 11.48 -7.76
CA ILE A 12 2.70 10.20 -7.59
C ILE A 12 3.73 9.06 -7.66
N VAL A 13 4.65 9.11 -8.64
CA VAL A 13 5.75 8.14 -8.75
C VAL A 13 6.57 8.12 -7.45
N LYS A 14 6.94 9.30 -6.96
CA LYS A 14 7.72 9.45 -5.72
C LYS A 14 6.97 8.89 -4.51
N ALA A 15 5.66 9.11 -4.41
CA ALA A 15 4.84 8.58 -3.34
C ALA A 15 4.72 7.05 -3.39
N LEU A 16 4.40 6.48 -4.57
CA LEU A 16 4.28 5.04 -4.77
C LEU A 16 5.59 4.29 -4.50
N ASN A 17 6.74 4.88 -4.90
CA ASN A 17 8.05 4.30 -4.66
C ASN A 17 8.40 4.16 -3.16
N LYS A 18 7.73 4.87 -2.25
CA LYS A 18 7.92 4.65 -0.81
C LYS A 18 7.51 3.24 -0.37
N LEU A 19 6.66 2.56 -1.14
CA LEU A 19 6.20 1.20 -0.90
C LEU A 19 7.13 0.12 -1.47
N ALA A 20 8.09 0.50 -2.33
CA ALA A 20 8.95 -0.45 -3.01
C ALA A 20 9.76 -1.28 -1.99
N GLY A 21 9.60 -2.61 -2.05
CA GLY A 21 10.26 -3.55 -1.15
C GLY A 21 9.84 -3.47 0.32
N LYS A 22 8.72 -2.78 0.64
CA LYS A 22 8.27 -2.63 2.04
C LYS A 22 7.38 -3.77 2.52
N ILE A 23 6.62 -4.39 1.63
CA ILE A 23 5.67 -5.44 1.99
C ILE A 23 6.28 -6.80 1.71
N THR A 24 6.49 -7.59 2.75
CA THR A 24 6.88 -9.00 2.63
C THR A 24 5.68 -9.86 2.22
N ASP A 25 5.97 -11.07 1.70
CA ASP A 25 4.92 -12.03 1.32
C ASP A 25 4.01 -12.38 2.51
N ASP A 26 4.59 -12.51 3.71
CA ASP A 26 3.86 -12.85 4.93
C ASP A 26 2.90 -11.72 5.35
N GLN A 27 3.37 -10.47 5.28
CA GLN A 27 2.52 -9.30 5.54
C GLN A 27 1.39 -9.20 4.52
N MET A 28 1.65 -9.42 3.23
CA MET A 28 0.61 -9.44 2.20
C MET A 28 -0.43 -10.53 2.46
N ARG A 29 0.01 -11.74 2.84
CA ARG A 29 -0.91 -12.84 3.17
C ARG A 29 -1.77 -12.51 4.39
N LYS A 30 -1.19 -11.91 5.42
CA LYS A 30 -1.94 -11.47 6.61
C LYS A 30 -3.00 -10.44 6.25
N MET A 31 -2.64 -9.37 5.52
CA MET A 31 -3.61 -8.33 5.11
C MET A 31 -4.71 -8.91 4.21
N ASN A 32 -4.37 -9.83 3.31
CA ASN A 32 -5.38 -10.51 2.49
C ASN A 32 -6.33 -11.38 3.33
N TYR A 33 -5.86 -11.98 4.42
CA TYR A 33 -6.71 -12.75 5.32
C TYR A 33 -7.71 -11.85 6.06
N GLN A 34 -7.23 -10.72 6.59
CA GLN A 34 -8.07 -9.72 7.26
C GLN A 34 -9.24 -9.27 6.37
N VAL A 35 -8.96 -8.99 5.10
CA VAL A 35 -10.01 -8.57 4.16
C VAL A 35 -10.93 -9.72 3.75
N ASN A 36 -10.37 -10.85 3.30
CA ASN A 36 -11.16 -11.90 2.65
C ASN A 36 -11.87 -12.84 3.63
N VAL A 37 -11.36 -12.98 4.86
CA VAL A 37 -11.88 -13.92 5.86
C VAL A 37 -12.50 -13.19 7.03
N GLU A 38 -11.82 -12.18 7.58
CA GLU A 38 -12.32 -11.41 8.73
C GLU A 38 -13.29 -10.30 8.33
N GLY A 39 -13.36 -9.98 7.03
CA GLY A 39 -14.30 -9.01 6.48
C GLY A 39 -13.90 -7.56 6.74
N GLU A 40 -12.63 -7.30 7.04
CA GLU A 40 -12.12 -5.94 7.18
C GLU A 40 -12.18 -5.17 5.85
N SER A 41 -12.30 -3.85 5.96
CA SER A 41 -12.16 -2.95 4.83
C SER A 41 -10.72 -2.96 4.32
N ALA A 42 -10.53 -3.20 3.02
CA ALA A 42 -9.21 -3.08 2.39
C ALA A 42 -8.59 -1.67 2.57
N GLU A 43 -9.42 -0.63 2.70
CA GLU A 43 -8.94 0.71 3.00
C GLU A 43 -8.35 0.79 4.42
N GLU A 44 -9.05 0.24 5.41
CA GLU A 44 -8.60 0.31 6.81
C GLU A 44 -7.36 -0.57 7.00
N THR A 45 -7.37 -1.81 6.52
CA THR A 45 -6.21 -2.71 6.57
C THR A 45 -4.98 -2.06 5.91
N ALA A 46 -5.14 -1.40 4.76
CA ALA A 46 -4.05 -0.68 4.12
C ALA A 46 -3.60 0.56 4.92
N ARG A 47 -4.53 1.33 5.47
CA ARG A 47 -4.26 2.54 6.25
C ARG A 47 -3.50 2.21 7.53
N GLU A 48 -3.90 1.15 8.23
CA GLU A 48 -3.21 0.63 9.41
C GLU A 48 -1.78 0.20 9.06
N TYR A 49 -1.59 -0.63 8.03
CA TYR A 49 -0.26 -1.03 7.57
C TYR A 49 0.65 0.18 7.28
N LEU A 50 0.12 1.20 6.59
CA LEU A 50 0.88 2.40 6.28
C LEU A 50 1.25 3.21 7.53
N ARG A 51 0.38 3.24 8.55
CA ARG A 51 0.67 3.88 9.85
C ARG A 51 1.73 3.11 10.62
N GLU A 52 1.58 1.79 10.75
CA GLU A 52 2.55 0.92 11.42
C GLU A 52 3.93 0.96 10.75
N SER A 53 3.95 1.08 9.42
CA SER A 53 5.18 1.20 8.63
C SER A 53 5.79 2.60 8.62
N GLY A 54 5.17 3.58 9.30
CA GLY A 54 5.61 4.98 9.34
C GLY A 54 5.50 5.72 8.00
N LEU A 55 4.69 5.20 7.07
CA LEU A 55 4.48 5.75 5.73
C LEU A 55 3.30 6.74 5.67
N LEU A 56 2.40 6.67 6.65
CA LEU A 56 1.24 7.54 6.83
C LEU A 56 1.12 7.93 8.30
N LYS A 57 0.66 9.15 8.58
CA LYS A 57 0.37 9.64 9.94
C LYS A 57 -1.10 9.46 10.28
#